data_AF-A0A2U9PPU4-F1
#
_entry.id   AF-A0A2U9PPU4-F1
#
_cell.length_a   1.000
_cell.length_b   1.000
_cell.length_c   1.000
_cell.angle_alpha   90.00
_cell.angle_beta   90.00
_cell.angle_gamma   90.00
#
_symmetry.space_group_name_H-M   'P 1'
#
loop_
_entity.id
_entity.type
_entity.pdbx_description
1 polymer ?
#
loop_
_entity_poly.entity_id
_entity_poly.type
_entity_poly.pdbx_seq_one_letter_code
_entity_poly.pdbx_strand_id
1 'polypeptide(L)'
;MVGEFFLRSFVSVLWLWPVLLVVAASVWRTEVLIGRVLSGQAELKSSVEQARQEAARAYDLASEKSFVAWDVKRVGDDRIRVVNVGRDEARSVTVTASNSDGVAEQTVSSVPASRGEDDRTPGVAVELAGSGSGEVRVEITWRSPLGRWTTERQILH
;
A
#
# COMPACT_ATOMS: atom_id res chain seq x y z
N MET A 1 -54.25 43.89 -38.24
CA MET A 1 -53.61 44.07 -36.91
C MET A 1 -53.07 42.80 -36.28
N VAL A 2 -53.54 41.59 -36.62
CA VAL A 2 -53.04 40.34 -36.00
C VAL A 2 -51.66 39.92 -36.53
N GLY A 3 -51.39 40.04 -37.84
CA GLY A 3 -50.12 39.58 -38.44
C GLY A 3 -48.86 40.35 -38.01
N GLU A 4 -48.97 41.63 -37.67
CA GLU A 4 -47.82 42.46 -37.29
C GLU A 4 -47.32 42.17 -35.86
N PHE A 5 -48.24 41.79 -34.97
CA PHE A 5 -47.91 41.32 -33.61
C PHE A 5 -47.23 39.95 -33.63
N PHE A 6 -47.72 39.01 -34.46
CA PHE A 6 -47.08 37.70 -34.61
C PHE A 6 -45.68 37.81 -35.21
N LEU A 7 -45.48 38.69 -36.20
CA LEU A 7 -44.17 38.90 -36.83
C LEU A 7 -43.16 39.55 -35.86
N ARG A 8 -43.56 40.58 -35.09
CA ARG A 8 -42.70 41.20 -34.06
C ARG A 8 -42.38 40.24 -32.92
N SER A 9 -43.33 39.41 -32.50
CA SER A 9 -43.11 38.39 -31.47
C SER A 9 -42.14 37.31 -31.95
N PHE A 10 -42.28 36.87 -33.21
CA PHE A 10 -41.39 35.86 -33.82
C PHE A 10 -39.95 36.38 -33.95
N VAL A 11 -39.77 37.62 -34.41
CA VAL A 11 -38.45 38.28 -34.49
C VAL A 11 -37.81 38.44 -33.10
N SER A 12 -38.61 38.75 -32.07
CA SER A 12 -38.12 38.89 -30.70
C SER A 12 -37.65 37.54 -30.11
N VAL A 13 -38.41 36.46 -30.36
CA VAL A 13 -38.02 35.10 -29.97
C VAL A 13 -36.75 34.65 -30.71
N LEU A 14 -36.63 34.97 -32.01
CA LEU A 14 -35.46 34.67 -32.82
C LEU A 14 -34.19 35.44 -32.39
N TRP A 15 -34.35 36.56 -31.71
CA TRP A 15 -33.23 37.34 -31.16
C TRP A 15 -32.86 36.97 -29.73
N LEU A 16 -33.82 36.49 -28.93
CA LEU A 16 -33.60 36.12 -27.53
C LEU A 16 -33.06 34.70 -27.37
N TRP A 17 -33.45 33.76 -28.24
CA TRP A 17 -32.99 32.37 -28.14
C TRP A 17 -31.46 32.17 -28.19
N PRO A 18 -30.66 32.91 -29.01
CA PRO A 18 -29.21 32.71 -29.05
C PRO A 18 -28.58 33.18 -27.73
N VAL A 19 -29.10 34.28 -27.17
CA VAL A 19 -28.65 34.81 -25.88
C VAL A 19 -28.95 33.82 -24.76
N LEU A 20 -30.16 33.24 -24.75
CA LEU A 20 -30.52 32.20 -23.78
C LEU A 20 -29.65 30.96 -23.91
N LEU A 21 -29.31 30.54 -25.13
CA LEU A 21 -28.39 29.42 -25.35
C LEU A 21 -26.98 29.70 -24.85
N VAL A 22 -26.44 30.90 -25.10
CA VAL A 22 -25.10 31.28 -24.60
C VAL A 22 -25.07 31.28 -23.07
N VAL A 23 -26.12 31.78 -22.43
CA VAL A 23 -26.25 31.74 -20.97
C VAL A 23 -26.35 30.30 -20.47
N ALA A 24 -27.22 29.48 -21.05
CA ALA A 24 -27.37 28.07 -20.68
C ALA A 24 -26.07 27.27 -20.85
N ALA A 25 -25.36 27.46 -21.97
CA ALA A 25 -24.06 26.84 -22.21
C ALA A 25 -22.99 27.29 -21.21
N SER A 26 -23.01 28.58 -20.81
CA SER A 26 -22.09 29.12 -19.82
C SER A 26 -22.35 28.57 -18.43
N VAL A 27 -23.62 28.46 -18.02
CA VAL A 27 -24.03 27.84 -16.75
C VAL A 27 -23.61 26.37 -16.74
N TRP A 28 -23.94 25.61 -17.79
CA TRP A 28 -23.52 24.20 -17.91
C TRP A 28 -22.01 24.05 -17.81
N ARG A 29 -21.24 24.86 -18.54
CA ARG A 29 -19.77 24.82 -18.50
C ARG A 29 -19.26 25.09 -17.09
N THR A 30 -19.87 26.03 -16.38
CA THR A 30 -19.49 26.39 -15.01
C THR A 30 -19.79 25.24 -14.04
N GLU A 31 -20.96 24.62 -14.14
CA GLU A 31 -21.32 23.45 -13.32
C GLU A 31 -20.38 22.27 -13.57
N VAL A 32 -20.03 21.98 -14.83
CA VAL A 32 -19.07 20.93 -15.17
C VAL A 32 -17.67 21.23 -14.61
N LEU A 33 -17.21 22.48 -14.68
CA LEU A 33 -15.91 22.88 -14.13
C LEU A 33 -15.89 22.75 -12.61
N ILE A 34 -16.94 23.19 -11.92
CA ILE A 34 -17.07 23.03 -10.46
C ILE A 34 -17.07 21.54 -10.08
N GLY A 35 -17.85 20.72 -10.79
CA GLY A 35 -17.88 19.28 -10.57
C GLY A 35 -16.50 18.63 -10.70
N ARG A 36 -15.74 18.97 -11.74
CA ARG A 36 -14.36 18.47 -11.95
C ARG A 36 -13.39 18.92 -10.86
N VAL A 37 -13.50 20.17 -10.39
CA VAL A 37 -12.64 20.67 -9.30
C VAL A 37 -12.97 19.95 -7.99
N LEU A 38 -14.25 19.75 -7.67
CA LEU A 38 -14.67 19.04 -6.47
C LEU A 38 -14.26 17.56 -6.51
N SER A 39 -14.42 16.88 -7.65
CA SER A 39 -13.97 15.50 -7.81
C SER A 39 -12.45 15.39 -7.68
N GLY A 40 -11.71 16.31 -8.29
CA GLY A 40 -10.25 16.36 -8.16
C GLY A 40 -9.79 16.64 -6.72
N GLN A 41 -10.48 17.52 -5.98
CA GLN A 41 -10.20 17.75 -4.57
C GLN A 41 -10.50 16.52 -3.69
N ALA A 42 -11.56 15.78 -3.99
CA ALA A 42 -11.89 14.55 -3.28
C ALA A 42 -10.84 13.46 -3.50
N GLU A 43 -10.41 13.27 -4.75
CA GLU A 43 -9.34 12.33 -5.10
C GLU A 43 -8.01 12.72 -4.45
N LEU A 44 -7.65 14.00 -4.50
CA LEU A 44 -6.46 14.51 -3.80
C LEU A 44 -6.53 14.25 -2.30
N LYS A 45 -7.66 14.57 -1.64
CA LYS A 45 -7.83 14.32 -0.21
C LYS A 45 -7.69 12.84 0.12
N SER A 46 -8.25 11.96 -0.71
CA SER A 46 -8.12 10.51 -0.53
C SER A 46 -6.68 10.04 -0.69
N SER A 47 -5.96 10.53 -1.69
CA SER A 47 -4.56 10.17 -1.92
C SER A 47 -3.65 10.66 -0.78
N VAL A 48 -3.90 11.86 -0.24
CA VAL A 48 -3.15 12.42 0.89
C VAL A 48 -3.39 11.60 2.15
N GLU A 49 -4.64 11.21 2.41
CA GLU A 49 -4.97 10.37 3.57
C GLU A 49 -4.32 8.99 3.45
N GLN A 50 -4.34 8.40 2.25
CA GLN A 50 -3.65 7.14 1.98
C GLN A 50 -2.14 7.28 2.23
N ALA A 51 -1.50 8.32 1.67
CA ALA A 51 -0.07 8.56 1.87
C ALA A 51 0.29 8.79 3.34
N ARG A 52 -0.58 9.47 4.10
CA ARG A 52 -0.41 9.66 5.55
C ARG A 52 -0.48 8.34 6.31
N GLN A 53 -1.42 7.47 5.95
CA GLN A 53 -1.55 6.15 6.56
C GLN A 53 -0.36 5.25 6.21
N GLU A 54 0.12 5.30 4.97
CA GLU A 54 1.32 4.58 4.54
C GLU A 54 2.57 5.08 5.29
N ALA A 55 2.72 6.40 5.44
CA ALA A 55 3.82 6.99 6.21
C ALA A 55 3.75 6.60 7.70
N ALA A 56 2.56 6.59 8.30
CA ALA A 56 2.38 6.14 9.68
C ALA A 56 2.75 4.66 9.85
N ARG A 57 2.34 3.80 8.91
CA ARG A 57 2.74 2.38 8.91
C ARG A 57 4.25 2.20 8.75
N ALA A 58 4.88 2.98 7.89
CA ALA A 58 6.34 2.93 7.70
C ALA A 58 7.08 3.40 8.96
N TYR A 59 6.60 4.45 9.63
CA TYR A 59 7.17 4.94 10.88
C TYR A 59 7.03 3.92 12.01
N ASP A 60 5.84 3.31 12.13
CA ASP A 60 5.59 2.24 13.07
C ASP A 60 6.51 1.04 12.84
N LEU A 61 6.68 0.62 11.58
CA LEU A 61 7.62 -0.45 11.22
C LEU A 61 9.06 -0.07 11.54
N ALA A 62 9.48 1.17 11.28
CA ALA A 62 10.82 1.66 11.60
C ALA A 62 11.08 1.66 13.12
N SER A 63 10.08 2.06 13.92
CA SER A 63 10.12 1.97 15.38
C SER A 63 10.29 0.52 15.83
N GLU A 64 9.50 -0.41 15.29
CA GLU A 64 9.61 -1.84 15.63
C GLU A 64 10.97 -2.43 15.20
N LYS A 65 11.48 -2.02 14.04
CA LYS A 65 12.81 -2.39 13.52
C LYS A 65 13.96 -1.97 14.41
N SER A 66 13.79 -0.92 15.22
CA SER A 66 14.79 -0.52 16.21
C SER A 66 14.94 -1.53 17.36
N PHE A 67 13.89 -2.32 17.63
CA PHE A 67 13.89 -3.38 18.63
C PHE A 67 14.19 -4.75 18.02
N VAL A 68 13.49 -5.11 16.93
CA VAL A 68 13.58 -6.41 16.27
C VAL A 68 13.80 -6.20 14.79
N ALA A 69 14.89 -6.72 14.24
CA ALA A 69 15.23 -6.63 12.84
C ALA A 69 15.58 -8.01 12.30
N TRP A 70 15.33 -8.26 11.02
CA TRP A 70 15.49 -9.59 10.42
C TRP A 70 16.53 -9.59 9.32
N ASP A 71 17.50 -10.48 9.46
CA ASP A 71 18.42 -10.86 8.38
C ASP A 71 17.93 -12.18 7.78
N VAL A 72 17.74 -12.19 6.47
CA VAL A 72 17.20 -13.35 5.75
C VAL A 72 18.26 -13.81 4.76
N LYS A 73 18.73 -15.04 4.92
CA LYS A 73 19.78 -15.63 4.10
C LYS A 73 19.35 -16.97 3.56
N ARG A 74 19.73 -17.25 2.32
CA ARG A 74 19.61 -18.58 1.71
C ARG A 74 20.76 -19.45 2.22
N VAL A 75 20.45 -20.64 2.70
CA VAL A 75 21.41 -21.59 3.28
C VAL A 75 21.28 -22.92 2.54
N GLY A 76 22.01 -23.07 1.44
CA GLY A 76 21.85 -24.20 0.51
C GLY A 76 20.69 -24.00 -0.47
N ASP A 77 20.29 -25.06 -1.16
CA ASP A 77 19.35 -24.97 -2.29
C ASP A 77 17.87 -24.89 -1.88
N ASP A 78 17.50 -25.42 -0.71
CA ASP A 78 16.09 -25.55 -0.30
C ASP A 78 15.81 -25.01 1.10
N ARG A 79 16.70 -24.19 1.67
CA ARG A 79 16.55 -23.70 3.05
C ARG A 79 16.82 -22.21 3.15
N ILE A 80 15.92 -21.56 3.87
CA ILE A 80 15.97 -20.13 4.16
C ILE A 80 16.12 -19.98 5.66
N ARG A 81 17.10 -19.19 6.06
CA ARG A 81 17.38 -18.86 7.44
C ARG A 81 16.99 -17.42 7.71
N VAL A 82 16.18 -17.23 8.74
CA VAL A 82 15.76 -15.93 9.25
C VAL A 82 16.34 -15.75 10.65
N VAL A 83 17.15 -14.71 10.82
CA VAL A 83 17.86 -14.42 12.07
C VAL A 83 17.41 -13.06 12.58
N ASN A 84 17.12 -12.98 13.88
CA ASN A 84 16.88 -11.70 14.53
C ASN A 84 18.22 -10.98 14.73
N VAL A 85 18.47 -9.92 13.98
CA VAL A 85 19.64 -9.02 14.12
C VAL A 85 19.29 -7.73 14.86
N GLY A 86 18.10 -7.66 15.43
CA GLY A 86 17.66 -6.55 16.28
C GLY A 86 18.35 -6.54 17.64
N ARG A 87 17.88 -5.64 18.49
CA ARG A 87 18.38 -5.46 19.87
C ARG A 87 17.72 -6.43 20.85
N ASP A 88 16.43 -6.69 20.66
CA ASP A 88 15.57 -7.39 21.61
C ASP A 88 15.03 -8.71 21.04
N GLU A 89 14.55 -9.57 21.93
CA GLU A 89 13.94 -10.86 21.61
C GLU A 89 12.52 -10.69 21.00
N ALA A 90 12.22 -11.47 19.95
CA ALA A 90 10.87 -11.59 19.42
C ALA A 90 10.14 -12.76 20.12
N ARG A 91 8.95 -12.52 20.67
CA ARG A 91 8.23 -13.51 21.50
C ARG A 91 7.45 -14.56 20.72
N SER A 92 7.15 -14.29 19.46
CA SER A 92 6.50 -15.25 18.56
C SER A 92 6.79 -14.79 17.16
N VAL A 93 7.23 -15.70 16.30
CA VAL A 93 7.66 -15.38 14.94
C VAL A 93 7.09 -16.45 14.03
N THR A 94 6.39 -16.01 13.00
CA THR A 94 5.91 -16.83 11.90
C THR A 94 6.64 -16.36 10.65
N VAL A 95 7.35 -17.28 10.02
CA VAL A 95 8.05 -17.05 8.75
C VAL A 95 7.34 -17.85 7.68
N THR A 96 6.89 -17.17 6.64
CA THR A 96 6.29 -17.77 5.45
C THR A 96 7.20 -17.47 4.25
N ALA A 97 7.75 -18.50 3.64
CA ALA A 97 8.54 -18.39 2.42
C ALA A 97 7.74 -18.96 1.23
N SER A 98 7.80 -18.29 0.08
CA SER A 98 7.03 -18.67 -1.10
C SER A 98 7.80 -18.38 -2.39
N ASN A 99 7.71 -19.30 -3.34
CA ASN A 99 8.25 -19.18 -4.70
C ASN A 99 7.24 -19.74 -5.71
N SER A 100 7.66 -19.98 -6.96
CA SER A 100 6.82 -20.59 -8.00
C SER A 100 6.40 -22.03 -7.69
N ASP A 101 7.21 -22.73 -6.90
CA ASP A 101 7.12 -24.17 -6.71
C ASP A 101 6.29 -24.52 -5.47
N GLY A 102 6.17 -23.59 -4.52
CA GLY A 102 5.32 -23.77 -3.36
C GLY A 102 5.44 -22.69 -2.29
N VAL A 103 4.86 -23.01 -1.12
CA VAL A 103 4.87 -22.18 0.08
C VAL A 103 5.27 -23.05 1.27
N ALA A 104 6.12 -22.52 2.13
CA ALA A 104 6.53 -23.15 3.37
C ALA A 104 6.37 -22.16 4.54
N GLU A 105 5.94 -22.65 5.70
CA GLU A 105 5.68 -21.83 6.88
C GLU A 105 6.27 -22.48 8.12
N GLN A 106 6.86 -21.67 9.00
CA GLN A 106 7.32 -22.10 10.32
C GLN A 106 7.00 -21.05 11.37
N THR A 107 6.45 -21.49 12.50
CA THR A 107 6.19 -20.65 13.66
C THR A 107 7.03 -21.09 14.86
N VAL A 108 7.65 -20.14 15.56
CA VAL A 108 8.44 -20.37 16.77
C VAL A 108 8.01 -19.41 17.90
N SER A 109 8.20 -19.83 19.14
CA SER A 109 7.70 -19.16 20.35
C SER A 109 8.71 -18.24 21.05
N SER A 110 9.91 -18.05 20.48
CA SER A 110 10.87 -17.02 20.89
C SER A 110 12.06 -17.03 19.92
N VAL A 111 12.54 -15.86 19.51
CA VAL A 111 13.78 -15.70 18.75
C VAL A 111 14.63 -14.61 19.39
N PRO A 112 15.71 -14.97 20.10
CA PRO A 112 16.57 -13.98 20.74
C PRO A 112 17.33 -13.17 19.70
N ALA A 113 17.71 -11.94 20.08
CA ALA A 113 18.59 -11.11 19.28
C ALA A 113 19.96 -11.78 19.11
N SER A 114 20.45 -11.78 17.87
CA SER A 114 21.79 -12.22 17.55
C SER A 114 22.83 -11.28 18.16
N ARG A 115 23.80 -11.84 18.88
CA ARG A 115 24.95 -11.10 19.42
C ARG A 115 26.18 -11.13 18.51
N GLY A 116 26.07 -11.68 17.30
CA GLY A 116 27.17 -11.74 16.34
C GLY A 116 26.84 -12.53 15.07
N GLU A 117 27.68 -12.42 14.06
CA GLU A 117 27.51 -13.11 12.78
C GLU A 117 28.06 -14.54 12.83
N ASP A 118 27.67 -15.30 13.86
CA ASP A 118 28.04 -16.71 13.97
C ASP A 118 26.94 -17.58 13.38
N ASP A 119 27.33 -18.56 12.56
CA ASP A 119 26.40 -19.48 11.92
C ASP A 119 25.67 -20.40 12.91
N ARG A 120 26.03 -20.35 14.20
CA ARG A 120 25.34 -21.03 15.32
C ARG A 120 24.23 -20.18 15.96
N THR A 121 23.99 -18.98 15.46
CA THR A 121 23.00 -18.07 16.02
C THR A 121 21.60 -18.70 15.95
N PRO A 122 20.84 -18.73 17.06
CA PRO A 122 19.45 -19.20 17.03
C PRO A 122 18.62 -18.35 16.06
N GLY A 123 17.94 -19.02 15.13
CA GLY A 123 17.10 -18.40 14.11
C GLY A 123 16.02 -19.37 13.64
N VAL A 124 15.14 -18.89 12.78
CA VAL A 124 14.06 -19.68 12.16
C VAL A 124 14.58 -20.23 10.84
N ALA A 125 14.37 -21.52 10.59
CA ALA A 125 14.84 -22.19 9.38
C ALA A 125 13.66 -22.83 8.66
N VAL A 126 13.31 -22.24 7.52
CA VAL A 126 12.20 -22.72 6.68
C VAL A 126 12.78 -23.50 5.51
N GLU A 127 12.28 -24.70 5.29
CA GLU A 127 12.62 -25.52 4.13
C GLU A 127 11.61 -25.26 3.01
N LEU A 128 12.08 -24.72 1.90
CA LEU A 128 11.30 -24.41 0.71
C LEU A 128 12.01 -25.00 -0.51
N ALA A 129 11.38 -26.00 -1.13
CA ALA A 129 11.91 -26.63 -2.34
C ALA A 129 12.04 -25.61 -3.48
N GLY A 130 13.13 -25.71 -4.25
CA GLY A 130 13.39 -24.83 -5.39
C GLY A 130 13.79 -23.41 -4.99
N SER A 131 14.20 -23.20 -3.72
CA SER A 131 14.62 -21.87 -3.28
C SER A 131 15.93 -21.42 -3.92
N GLY A 132 16.75 -22.33 -4.43
CA GLY A 132 18.17 -22.14 -4.77
C GLY A 132 18.48 -21.14 -5.87
N SER A 133 17.58 -20.95 -6.83
CA SER A 133 17.86 -20.19 -8.06
C SER A 133 16.76 -19.22 -8.49
N GLY A 134 15.66 -19.13 -7.73
CA GLY A 134 14.48 -18.33 -8.05
C GLY A 134 14.23 -17.21 -7.04
N GLU A 135 13.36 -16.27 -7.43
CA GLU A 135 12.83 -15.26 -6.52
C GLU A 135 12.06 -15.97 -5.38
N VAL A 136 12.41 -15.66 -4.14
CA VAL A 136 11.68 -16.13 -2.98
C VAL A 136 11.15 -14.94 -2.20
N ARG A 137 9.83 -14.92 -2.00
CA ARG A 137 9.16 -13.95 -1.14
C ARG A 137 9.08 -14.51 0.27
N VAL A 138 9.66 -13.79 1.22
CA VAL A 138 9.67 -14.13 2.64
C VAL A 138 8.84 -13.10 3.40
N GLU A 139 7.77 -13.55 4.04
CA GLU A 139 6.95 -12.77 4.96
C GLU A 139 7.26 -13.19 6.39
N ILE A 140 7.60 -12.22 7.23
CA ILE A 140 7.97 -12.43 8.63
C ILE A 140 6.97 -11.66 9.47
N THR A 141 6.16 -12.38 10.23
CA THR A 141 5.23 -11.79 11.19
C THR A 141 5.70 -12.11 12.59
N TRP A 142 5.95 -11.09 13.41
CA TRP A 142 6.44 -11.27 14.76
C TRP A 142 5.69 -10.45 15.80
N ARG A 143 5.76 -10.94 17.03
CA ARG A 143 5.30 -10.24 18.22
C ARG A 143 6.50 -9.64 18.95
N SER A 144 6.57 -8.30 18.99
CA SER A 144 7.63 -7.58 19.69
C SER A 144 7.54 -7.75 21.22
N PRO A 145 8.60 -7.41 21.99
CA PRO A 145 8.55 -7.43 23.46
C PRO A 145 7.40 -6.63 24.06
N LEU A 146 6.99 -5.56 23.37
CA LEU A 146 5.87 -4.68 23.74
C LEU A 146 4.50 -5.33 23.47
N GLY A 147 4.48 -6.53 22.88
CA GLY A 147 3.29 -7.33 22.65
C GLY A 147 2.55 -7.03 21.36
N ARG A 148 3.07 -6.12 20.52
CA ARG A 148 2.50 -5.72 19.23
C ARG A 148 2.91 -6.69 18.12
N TRP A 149 1.97 -6.96 17.22
CA TRP A 149 2.22 -7.73 16.01
C TRP A 149 2.68 -6.83 14.88
N THR A 150 3.74 -7.24 14.20
CA THR A 150 4.34 -6.53 13.07
C THR A 150 4.66 -7.53 11.97
N THR A 151 4.50 -7.10 10.72
CA THR A 151 4.79 -7.91 9.54
C THR A 151 5.77 -7.18 8.64
N GLU A 152 6.79 -7.90 8.19
CA GLU A 152 7.77 -7.44 7.21
C GLU A 152 7.80 -8.40 6.02
N ARG A 153 7.99 -7.85 4.83
CA ARG A 153 8.15 -8.61 3.60
C ARG A 153 9.50 -8.32 3.00
N GLN A 154 10.23 -9.37 2.66
CA GLN A 154 11.52 -9.31 1.98
C GLN A 154 11.48 -10.21 0.75
N ILE A 155 12.24 -9.84 -0.28
CA ILE A 155 12.41 -10.63 -1.49
C ILE A 155 13.87 -11.02 -1.56
N LEU A 156 14.12 -12.32 -1.70
CA LEU A 156 15.43 -12.88 -1.98
C LEU A 156 15.51 -13.19 -3.47
N HIS A 157 16.63 -12.84 -4.08
CA HIS A 157 16.98 -13.22 -5.45
C HIS A 157 18.01 -14.35 -5.38
#